data_AF-A0A962YZU8-F1
#
_entry.id   AF-A0A962YZU8-F1
#
_cell.length_a   1.000
_cell.length_b   1.000
_cell.length_c   1.000
_cell.angle_alpha   90.00
_cell.angle_beta   90.00
_cell.angle_gamma   90.00
#
_symmetry.space_group_name_H-M   'P 1'
#
loop_
_entity.id
_entity.type
_entity.pdbx_description
1 polymer ?
#
loop_
_entity_poly.entity_id
_entity_poly.type
_entity_poly.pdbx_seq_one_letter_code
_entity_poly.pdbx_strand_id
1 'polypeptide(L)'
;RYGIMRPLLLGAVMVAMTNLLFALLAVAVPDIRLLMLVISADNLSGGLAASVFIAYLSSLTNTAYTATQYALFSSMMTLPAKLLGGFSGVIVDGYGYPWFFIYASASGIPA
;
A
#
# COMPACT_ATOMS: atom_id res chain seq x y z
N ARG A 1 8.01 21.15 -8.55
CA ARG A 1 6.82 21.98 -8.89
C ARG A 1 5.50 21.55 -8.21
N TYR A 2 5.39 20.38 -7.55
CA TYR A 2 4.14 19.97 -6.87
C TYR A 2 4.25 19.67 -5.36
N GLY A 3 5.46 19.73 -4.77
CA GLY A 3 5.70 19.23 -3.41
C GLY A 3 5.52 17.71 -3.34
N ILE A 4 6.07 17.07 -2.30
CA ILE A 4 5.99 15.60 -2.15
C ILE A 4 4.65 15.18 -1.53
N MET A 5 4.01 16.06 -0.76
CA MET A 5 2.78 15.76 -0.03
C MET A 5 1.60 15.39 -0.93
N ARG A 6 1.39 16.11 -2.06
CA ARG A 6 0.25 15.84 -2.95
C ARG A 6 0.35 14.48 -3.64
N PRO A 7 1.49 14.09 -4.25
CA PRO A 7 1.68 12.73 -4.74
C PRO A 7 1.55 11.66 -3.65
N LEU A 8 1.97 11.96 -2.42
CA LEU A 8 1.94 11.00 -1.30
C LEU A 8 0.50 10.70 -0.87
N LEU A 9 -0.33 11.74 -0.76
CA LEU A 9 -1.77 11.61 -0.50
C LEU A 9 -2.48 10.91 -1.66
N LEU A 10 -2.13 11.23 -2.91
CA LEU A 10 -2.70 10.55 -4.07
C LEU A 10 -2.39 9.04 -4.03
N GLY A 11 -1.14 8.67 -3.75
CA GLY A 11 -0.75 7.26 -3.59
C GLY A 11 -1.53 6.56 -2.48
N ALA A 12 -1.68 7.20 -1.31
CA ALA A 12 -2.46 6.65 -0.19
C ALA A 12 -3.93 6.42 -0.58
N VAL A 13 -4.56 7.39 -1.24
CA VAL A 13 -5.95 7.27 -1.70
C VAL A 13 -6.08 6.18 -2.77
N MET A 14 -5.14 6.09 -3.72
CA MET A 14 -5.17 5.06 -4.75
C MET A 14 -5.05 3.66 -4.14
N VAL A 15 -4.17 3.45 -3.15
CA VAL A 15 -4.03 2.16 -2.45
C VAL A 15 -5.29 1.82 -1.65
N ALA A 16 -5.89 2.80 -0.96
CA ALA A 16 -7.15 2.58 -0.26
C ALA A 16 -8.29 2.19 -1.23
N MET A 17 -8.34 2.81 -2.40
CA MET A 17 -9.33 2.50 -3.44
C MET A 17 -9.12 1.10 -4.04
N THR A 18 -7.88 0.67 -4.29
CA THR A 18 -7.62 -0.68 -4.83
C THR A 18 -7.94 -1.77 -3.81
N ASN A 19 -7.76 -1.52 -2.52
CA ASN A 19 -8.26 -2.40 -1.46
C ASN A 19 -9.79 -2.58 -1.52
N LEU A 20 -10.56 -1.53 -1.81
CA LEU A 20 -12.02 -1.67 -1.98
C LEU A 20 -12.38 -2.51 -3.22
N LEU A 21 -11.59 -2.44 -4.29
CA LEU A 21 -11.77 -3.32 -5.46
C LEU A 21 -11.54 -4.79 -5.10
N PHE A 22 -10.60 -5.09 -4.20
CA PHE A 22 -10.41 -6.45 -3.68
C PHE A 22 -11.57 -6.90 -2.77
N ALA A 23 -12.14 -6.01 -1.97
CA ALA A 23 -13.35 -6.31 -1.20
C ALA A 23 -14.53 -6.67 -2.13
N LEU A 24 -14.69 -5.94 -3.24
CA LEU A 24 -15.68 -6.26 -4.27
C LEU A 24 -15.38 -7.61 -4.94
N LEU A 25 -14.12 -7.85 -5.33
CA LEU A 25 -13.68 -9.09 -5.95
C LEU A 25 -13.93 -10.32 -5.05
N ALA A 26 -13.82 -10.17 -3.74
CA ALA A 26 -14.06 -11.23 -2.77
C ALA A 26 -15.53 -11.68 -2.68
N VAL A 27 -16.48 -10.86 -3.14
CA VAL A 27 -17.93 -11.17 -3.14
C VAL A 27 -18.47 -11.41 -4.56
N ALA A 28 -17.73 -10.99 -5.59
CA ALA A 28 -18.10 -11.16 -6.99
C ALA A 28 -18.04 -12.63 -7.43
N VAL A 29 -18.77 -12.95 -8.50
CA VAL A 29 -18.66 -14.26 -9.17
C VAL A 29 -17.25 -14.39 -9.77
N PRO A 30 -16.61 -15.57 -9.69
CA PRO A 30 -15.28 -15.76 -10.25
C PRO A 30 -15.21 -15.40 -11.73
N ASP A 31 -14.44 -14.34 -12.04
CA ASP A 31 -14.18 -13.88 -13.40
C ASP A 31 -12.71 -13.44 -13.54
N ILE A 32 -11.99 -14.07 -14.46
CA ILE A 32 -10.59 -13.78 -14.76
C ILE A 32 -10.41 -12.34 -15.27
N ARG A 33 -11.39 -11.80 -16.01
CA ARG A 33 -11.32 -10.42 -16.52
C ARG A 33 -11.37 -9.41 -15.38
N LEU A 34 -12.27 -9.63 -14.42
CA LEU A 34 -12.36 -8.80 -13.23
C LEU A 34 -11.08 -8.90 -12.39
N LEU A 35 -10.56 -10.12 -12.18
CA LEU A 35 -9.30 -10.35 -11.49
C LEU A 35 -8.14 -9.58 -12.14
N MET A 36 -8.00 -9.69 -13.47
CA MET A 36 -6.96 -8.98 -14.22
C MET A 36 -7.06 -7.46 -14.05
N LEU A 37 -8.26 -6.90 -14.11
CA LEU A 37 -8.48 -5.46 -13.96
C LEU A 37 -8.09 -4.99 -12.56
N VAL A 38 -8.55 -5.69 -11.52
CA VAL A 38 -8.27 -5.34 -10.12
C VAL A 38 -6.77 -5.41 -9.84
N ILE A 39 -6.10 -6.50 -10.23
CA ILE A 39 -4.65 -6.66 -10.05
C ILE A 39 -3.87 -5.61 -10.84
N SER A 40 -4.30 -5.26 -12.05
CA SER A 40 -3.63 -4.24 -12.86
C SER A 40 -3.74 -2.85 -12.24
N ALA A 41 -4.92 -2.50 -11.74
CA ALA A 41 -5.14 -1.25 -11.01
C ALA A 41 -4.29 -1.18 -9.73
N ASP A 42 -4.20 -2.30 -8.99
CA ASP A 42 -3.41 -2.39 -7.78
C ASP A 42 -1.90 -2.24 -8.04
N ASN A 43 -1.37 -2.92 -9.05
CA ASN A 43 0.05 -2.79 -9.41
C ASN A 43 0.41 -1.37 -9.85
N LEU A 44 -0.48 -0.70 -10.58
CA LEU A 44 -0.26 0.70 -10.97
C LEU A 44 -0.23 1.62 -9.74
N SER A 45 -1.19 1.43 -8.83
CA SER A 45 -1.27 2.15 -7.56
C SER A 45 -0.02 1.91 -6.69
N GLY A 46 0.37 0.66 -6.49
CA GLY A 46 1.54 0.26 -5.72
C GLY A 46 2.85 0.80 -6.30
N GLY A 47 3.01 0.76 -7.63
CA GLY A 47 4.17 1.33 -8.33
C GLY A 47 4.29 2.85 -8.15
N LEU A 48 3.16 3.57 -8.24
CA LEU A 48 3.12 5.01 -8.00
C LEU A 48 3.44 5.34 -6.53
N ALA A 49 2.77 4.66 -5.59
CA ALA A 49 2.97 4.87 -4.15
C ALA A 49 4.42 4.59 -3.74
N ALA A 50 5.03 3.50 -4.23
CA ALA A 50 6.43 3.17 -3.97
C ALA A 50 7.37 4.25 -4.51
N SER A 51 7.15 4.71 -5.75
CA SER A 51 7.99 5.74 -6.39
C SER A 51 7.94 7.07 -5.62
N VAL A 52 6.74 7.48 -5.21
CA VAL A 52 6.53 8.70 -4.42
C VAL A 52 7.15 8.56 -3.02
N PHE A 53 7.04 7.39 -2.39
CA PHE A 53 7.62 7.14 -1.08
C PHE A 53 9.15 7.16 -1.10
N ILE A 54 9.77 6.60 -2.15
CA ILE A 54 11.21 6.69 -2.36
C ILE A 54 11.64 8.15 -2.53
N ALA A 55 10.90 8.94 -3.31
CA ALA A 55 11.16 10.38 -3.46
C ALA A 55 11.01 11.15 -2.13
N TYR A 56 10.03 10.75 -1.30
CA TYR A 56 9.86 11.29 0.05
C TYR A 56 11.04 10.98 0.97
N LEU A 57 11.45 9.71 1.06
CA LEU A 57 12.63 9.32 1.83
C LEU A 57 13.89 10.03 1.33
N SER A 58 14.08 10.13 0.01
CA SER A 58 15.23 10.83 -0.58
C SER A 58 15.27 12.31 -0.22
N SER A 59 14.13 12.93 0.10
CA SER A 59 14.07 14.32 0.55
C SER A 59 14.41 14.48 2.04
N LEU A 60 14.31 13.40 2.82
CA LEU A 60 14.61 13.35 4.25
C LEU A 60 16.04 12.89 4.56
N THR A 61 16.70 12.19 3.63
CA THR A 61 18.08 11.73 3.81
C THR A 61 19.08 12.86 3.64
N ASN A 62 19.98 13.00 4.62
CA ASN A 62 21.13 13.91 4.54
C ASN A 62 22.24 13.24 3.71
N THR A 63 22.82 13.98 2.75
CA THR A 63 23.85 13.50 1.83
C THR A 63 25.14 13.01 2.50
N ALA A 64 25.36 13.32 3.79
CA ALA A 64 26.58 12.98 4.53
C ALA A 64 26.67 11.55 5.09
N TYR A 65 25.54 10.85 5.32
CA TYR A 65 25.51 9.49 5.92
C TYR A 65 24.59 8.52 5.15
N THR A 66 24.61 8.61 3.84
CA THR A 66 23.63 7.99 2.93
C THR A 66 23.52 6.48 3.04
N ALA A 67 24.62 5.74 3.22
CA ALA A 67 24.58 4.27 3.21
C ALA A 67 23.84 3.67 4.42
N THR A 68 24.17 4.10 5.64
CA THR A 68 23.57 3.58 6.88
C THR A 68 22.17 4.12 7.10
N GLN A 69 21.90 5.40 6.82
CA GLN A 69 20.56 5.98 6.95
C GLN A 69 19.58 5.40 5.93
N TYR A 70 20.01 5.18 4.69
CA TYR A 70 19.14 4.56 3.68
C TYR A 70 18.81 3.11 4.04
N ALA A 71 19.79 2.33 4.51
CA ALA A 71 19.56 0.96 4.98
C ALA A 71 18.58 0.92 6.17
N LEU A 72 18.72 1.85 7.12
CA LEU A 72 17.81 1.97 8.26
C LEU A 72 16.39 2.36 7.80
N PHE A 73 16.23 3.38 6.97
CA PHE A 73 14.93 3.81 6.48
C PHE A 73 14.24 2.75 5.59
N SER A 74 14.99 2.04 4.76
CA SER A 74 14.47 0.92 3.96
C SER A 74 14.01 -0.25 4.84
N SER A 75 14.76 -0.56 5.90
CA SER A 75 14.36 -1.58 6.88
C SER A 75 13.11 -1.16 7.65
N MET A 76 13.03 0.11 8.08
CA MET A 76 11.85 0.66 8.75
C MET A 76 10.62 0.72 7.84
N MET A 77 10.81 0.90 6.52
CA MET A 77 9.70 0.85 5.55
C MET A 77 9.12 -0.57 5.44
N THR A 78 9.98 -1.59 5.39
CA THR A 78 9.57 -2.96 5.07
C THR A 78 9.12 -3.76 6.28
N LEU A 79 9.63 -3.46 7.47
CA LEU A 79 9.32 -4.21 8.69
C LEU A 79 7.84 -4.16 9.10
N PRO A 80 7.17 -3.00 9.16
CA PRO A 80 5.75 -2.93 9.54
C PRO A 80 4.88 -3.71 8.57
N ALA A 81 5.13 -3.58 7.26
CA ALA A 81 4.40 -4.28 6.23
C ALA A 81 4.53 -5.82 6.37
N LYS A 82 5.74 -6.32 6.63
CA LYS A 82 5.97 -7.76 6.84
C LYS A 82 5.31 -8.29 8.11
N LEU A 83 5.35 -7.53 9.20
CA LEU A 83 4.69 -7.92 10.45
C LEU A 83 3.17 -7.96 10.25
N LEU A 84 2.57 -6.88 9.75
CA LEU A 84 1.13 -6.80 9.51
C LEU A 84 0.64 -7.83 8.50
N GLY A 85 1.39 -8.07 7.42
CA GLY A 85 1.09 -9.12 6.44
C GLY A 85 1.27 -10.55 6.98
N GLY A 86 2.14 -10.76 7.97
CA GLY A 86 2.26 -12.05 8.66
C GLY A 86 1.03 -12.36 9.52
N PHE A 87 0.45 -11.34 10.15
CA PHE A 87 -0.73 -11.49 11.01
C PHE A 87 -2.06 -11.38 10.25
N SER A 88 -2.08 -10.90 9.00
CA SER A 88 -3.31 -10.72 8.24
C SER A 88 -4.09 -12.02 8.01
N GLY A 89 -3.41 -13.17 7.95
CA GLY A 89 -4.05 -14.49 7.83
C GLY A 89 -4.99 -14.78 8.99
N VAL A 90 -4.61 -14.43 10.22
CA VAL A 90 -5.45 -14.63 11.42
C VAL A 90 -6.76 -13.83 11.33
N ILE A 91 -6.69 -12.63 10.74
CA ILE A 91 -7.87 -11.77 10.55
C ILE A 91 -8.77 -12.36 9.46
N VAL A 92 -8.20 -12.82 8.36
CA VAL A 92 -8.94 -13.43 7.25
C VAL A 92 -9.61 -14.74 7.67
N ASP A 93 -8.93 -15.56 8.49
CA ASP A 93 -9.49 -16.81 9.00
C ASP A 93 -10.70 -16.57 9.92
N GLY A 94 -10.71 -15.45 10.67
CA GLY A 94 -11.80 -15.08 11.57
C GLY A 94 -12.97 -14.31 10.93
N TYR A 95 -12.67 -13.41 9.98
CA TYR A 95 -13.64 -12.43 9.44
C TYR A 95 -13.82 -12.50 7.92
N GLY A 96 -12.99 -13.26 7.21
CA GLY A 96 -13.04 -13.39 5.75
C GLY A 96 -12.39 -12.22 5.00
N TYR A 97 -12.17 -12.45 3.70
CA TYR A 97 -11.52 -11.50 2.79
C TYR A 97 -12.24 -10.15 2.64
N PRO A 98 -13.58 -10.07 2.51
CA PRO A 98 -14.25 -8.78 2.30
C PRO A 98 -14.00 -7.78 3.44
N TRP A 99 -14.14 -8.24 4.69
CA TRP A 99 -13.93 -7.41 5.88
C TRP A 99 -12.46 -7.04 6.07
N PHE A 100 -11.54 -7.96 5.76
CA PHE A 100 -10.11 -7.68 5.77
C PHE A 100 -9.74 -6.52 4.82
N PHE A 101 -10.23 -6.55 3.58
CA PHE A 101 -9.93 -5.51 2.60
C PHE A 101 -10.61 -4.17 2.91
N ILE A 102 -11.80 -4.17 3.51
CA ILE A 102 -12.44 -2.95 4.02
C ILE A 102 -11.61 -2.34 5.15
N TYR A 103 -11.16 -3.15 6.10
CA TYR A 103 -10.28 -2.71 7.18
C TYR A 103 -8.96 -2.15 6.65
N ALA A 104 -8.34 -2.82 5.68
CA ALA A 104 -7.11 -2.37 5.03
C ALA A 104 -7.29 -1.07 4.22
N SER A 105 -8.48 -0.85 3.65
CA SER A 105 -8.81 0.42 3.00
C SER A 105 -8.94 1.55 4.02
N ALA A 106 -9.66 1.30 5.12
CA ALA A 106 -9.88 2.27 6.18
C ALA A 106 -8.57 2.70 6.88
N SER A 107 -7.62 1.79 7.07
CA SER A 107 -6.31 2.10 7.67
C SER A 107 -5.42 2.98 6.79
N GLY A 108 -5.71 3.06 5.50
CA GLY A 108 -5.03 3.94 4.54
C GLY A 108 -5.55 5.38 4.53
N ILE A 109 -6.64 5.68 5.23
CA ILE A 109 -7.19 7.04 5.32
C ILE A 109 -6.31 7.88 6.24
N PRO A 110 -5.71 8.99 5.75
CA PRO A 110 -4.92 9.88 6.60
C PRO A 110 -5.81 10.54 7.65
N ALA A 111 -5.38 10.45 8.92
CA ALA A 111 -6.03 11.08 10.08
C ALA A 111 -5.69 12.57 10.20
#